data_AF-A0A3D2UGA1-F1
#
_entry.id   AF-A0A3D2UGA1-F1
#
_cell.length_a   1.000
_cell.length_b   1.000
_cell.length_c   1.000
_cell.angle_alpha   90.00
_cell.angle_beta   90.00
_cell.angle_gamma   90.00
#
_symmetry.space_group_name_H-M   'P 1'
#
loop_
_entity.id
_entity.type
_entity.pdbx_description
1 polymer ?
#
loop_
_entity_poly.entity_id
_entity_poly.type
_entity_poly.pdbx_seq_one_letter_code
_entity_poly.pdbx_strand_id
1 'polypeptide(L)' 'IGGRPAGSITAGAFLKEFVGDVPWAHLDIAGTAWGDGKLSYQRKGGTGFPTRLLIEWVRRRAG' A
#
# COMPACT_ATOMS: atom_id res chain seq x y z
N ILE A 1 -7.85 -11.58 -19.33
CA ILE A 1 -7.32 -11.30 -17.98
C ILE A 1 -8.10 -10.10 -17.42
N GLY A 2 -8.53 -10.11 -16.16
CA GLY A 2 -9.34 -9.02 -15.56
C GLY A 2 -10.73 -9.40 -15.02
N GLY A 3 -10.99 -10.67 -14.74
CA GLY A 3 -12.23 -11.11 -14.08
C GLY A 3 -12.21 -10.87 -12.55
N ARG A 4 -13.30 -11.25 -11.86
CA ARG A 4 -13.45 -11.12 -10.40
C ARG A 4 -12.28 -11.67 -9.54
N PRO A 5 -11.65 -12.82 -9.85
CA PRO A 5 -10.55 -13.32 -9.02
C PRO A 5 -9.25 -12.52 -9.23
N ALA A 6 -8.47 -12.39 -8.16
CA ALA A 6 -7.13 -11.76 -8.18
C ALA A 6 -7.10 -10.28 -8.63
N GLY A 7 -8.11 -9.50 -8.23
CA GLY A 7 -8.22 -8.07 -8.54
C GLY A 7 -6.96 -7.26 -8.21
N SER A 8 -6.42 -7.35 -7.00
CA SER A 8 -5.20 -6.62 -6.60
C SER A 8 -3.97 -7.01 -7.44
N ILE A 9 -3.84 -8.28 -7.83
CA ILE A 9 -2.71 -8.75 -8.66
C ILE A 9 -2.83 -8.20 -10.08
N THR A 10 -4.01 -8.32 -10.69
CA THR A 10 -4.24 -7.81 -12.05
C THR A 10 -4.15 -6.29 -12.13
N ALA A 11 -4.58 -5.56 -11.09
CA ALA A 11 -4.37 -4.12 -10.98
C ALA A 11 -2.88 -3.75 -10.85
N GLY A 12 -2.12 -4.46 -10.02
CA GLY A 12 -0.67 -4.27 -9.92
C GLY A 12 0.06 -4.54 -11.24
N ALA A 13 -0.34 -5.61 -11.96
CA ALA A 13 0.20 -5.92 -13.28
C ALA A 13 -0.15 -4.81 -14.30
N PHE A 14 -1.38 -4.29 -14.26
CA PHE A 14 -1.78 -3.16 -15.11
C PHE A 14 -0.90 -1.92 -14.86
N LEU A 15 -0.66 -1.55 -13.60
CA LEU A 15 0.18 -0.41 -13.26
C LEU A 15 1.63 -0.59 -13.73
N LYS A 16 2.16 -1.82 -13.67
CA LYS A 16 3.54 -2.15 -14.08
C LYS A 16 3.84 -1.75 -15.53
N GLU A 17 2.86 -1.84 -16.43
CA GLU A 17 3.03 -1.50 -17.84
C GLU A 17 3.38 -0.01 -18.08
N PHE A 18 3.17 0.85 -17.08
CA PHE A 18 3.42 2.30 -17.17
C PHE A 18 4.68 2.77 -16.44
N VAL A 19 5.40 1.85 -15.78
CA VAL A 19 6.53 2.19 -14.91
C VAL A 19 7.82 2.39 -15.72
N GLY A 20 8.03 1.63 -16.79
CA GLY A 20 9.29 1.64 -17.55
C GLY A 20 10.46 1.05 -16.73
N ASP A 21 11.65 1.63 -16.86
CA ASP A 21 12.90 1.09 -16.30
C ASP A 21 13.21 1.56 -14.86
N VAL A 22 12.28 2.25 -14.20
CA VAL A 22 12.52 2.77 -12.84
C VAL A 22 12.30 1.68 -11.77
N PRO A 23 13.16 1.59 -10.72
CA PRO A 23 12.86 0.76 -9.57
C PRO A 23 11.54 1.17 -8.93
N TRP A 24 10.62 0.21 -8.79
CA TRP A 24 9.23 0.51 -8.41
C TRP A 24 8.64 -0.51 -7.45
N ALA A 25 7.71 -0.04 -6.63
CA ALA A 25 6.87 -0.85 -5.77
C ALA A 25 5.44 -0.30 -5.76
N HIS A 26 4.45 -1.21 -5.83
CA HIS A 26 3.05 -0.92 -5.57
C HIS A 26 2.66 -1.45 -4.19
N LEU A 27 2.04 -0.60 -3.38
CA LEU A 27 1.49 -0.98 -2.09
C LEU A 27 -0.02 -0.72 -2.10
N ASP A 28 -0.80 -1.77 -2.28
CA ASP A 28 -2.26 -1.74 -2.16
C ASP A 28 -2.64 -1.69 -0.67
N ILE A 29 -3.25 -0.57 -0.26
CA ILE A 29 -3.63 -0.32 1.14
C ILE A 29 -5.13 -0.31 1.36
N ALA A 30 -5.94 -0.71 0.38
CA ALA A 30 -7.40 -0.61 0.49
C ALA A 30 -7.95 -1.29 1.77
N GLY A 31 -7.38 -2.45 2.13
CA GLY A 31 -7.77 -3.20 3.33
C GLY A 31 -7.28 -2.63 4.66
N THR A 32 -6.29 -1.73 4.66
CA THR A 32 -5.68 -1.16 5.88
C THR A 32 -5.94 0.32 6.05
N ALA A 33 -6.42 1.02 5.00
CA ALA A 33 -6.68 2.46 5.01
C ALA A 33 -7.73 2.87 6.06
N TRP A 34 -8.69 1.99 6.35
CA TRP A 34 -9.79 2.21 7.28
C TRP A 34 -9.86 1.09 8.30
N GLY A 35 -10.20 1.43 9.54
CA GLY A 35 -10.35 0.44 10.61
C GLY A 35 -11.46 0.78 11.59
N ASP A 36 -11.94 -0.24 12.29
CA ASP A 36 -13.01 -0.11 13.28
C ASP A 36 -12.51 0.37 14.66
N GLY A 37 -11.21 0.67 14.79
CA GLY A 37 -10.58 1.01 16.07
C GLY A 37 -10.27 -0.19 16.97
N LYS A 38 -10.05 -1.38 16.39
CA LYS A 38 -9.74 -2.61 17.15
C LYS A 38 -8.33 -2.63 17.75
N LEU A 39 -7.39 -1.87 17.18
CA LEU A 39 -6.03 -1.77 17.71
C LEU A 39 -5.98 -0.67 18.77
N SER A 40 -5.28 -0.93 19.88
CA SER A 40 -5.18 -0.01 21.03
C SER A 40 -4.66 1.38 20.69
N TYR A 41 -3.91 1.50 19.59
CA TYR A 41 -3.31 2.75 19.11
C TYR A 41 -4.03 3.35 17.89
N GLN A 42 -5.19 2.81 17.48
CA GLN A 42 -5.98 3.32 16.37
C GLN A 42 -7.41 3.62 16.80
N ARG A 43 -7.94 4.75 16.36
CA ARG A 43 -9.37 5.07 16.48
C ARG A 43 -10.13 4.54 15.27
N LYS A 44 -11.46 4.44 15.37
CA LYS A 44 -12.33 4.15 14.23
C LYS A 44 -12.16 5.24 13.15
N GLY A 45 -12.08 4.83 11.89
CA GLY A 45 -11.91 5.74 10.75
C GLY A 45 -10.60 5.50 10.01
N GLY A 46 -10.03 6.57 9.45
CA GLY A 46 -8.77 6.52 8.70
C GLY A 46 -7.60 6.17 9.60
N THR A 47 -6.81 5.15 9.22
CA THR A 47 -5.74 4.62 10.08
C THR A 47 -4.40 5.33 9.92
N GLY A 48 -4.21 6.06 8.81
CA GLY A 48 -2.93 6.64 8.43
C GLY A 48 -1.86 5.61 8.02
N PHE A 49 -2.23 4.35 7.77
CA PHE A 49 -1.34 3.39 7.14
C PHE A 49 -1.04 3.82 5.68
N PRO A 50 0.20 3.71 5.16
CA PRO A 50 1.41 3.12 5.74
C PRO A 50 2.44 4.17 6.23
N THR A 51 2.02 5.37 6.65
CA THR A 51 2.92 6.53 6.87
C THR A 51 4.17 6.22 7.70
N ARG A 52 4.04 5.53 8.84
CA ARG A 52 5.19 5.17 9.70
C ARG A 52 6.19 4.23 9.00
N LEU A 53 5.70 3.31 8.18
CA LEU A 53 6.54 2.38 7.40
C LEU A 53 7.37 3.13 6.37
N LEU A 54 6.76 4.07 5.63
CA LEU A 54 7.45 4.85 4.62
C LEU A 54 8.50 5.78 5.23
N ILE A 55 8.17 6.44 6.36
CA ILE A 55 9.14 7.25 7.12
C ILE A 55 10.36 6.42 7.52
N GLU A 56 10.14 5.24 8.08
CA GLU A 56 11.23 4.34 8.48
C GLU A 56 12.05 3.85 7.27
N TRP A 57 11.39 3.52 6.16
CA TRP A 57 12.05 3.09 4.93
C TRP A 57 13.02 4.15 4.37
N VAL A 58 12.63 5.44 4.42
CA VAL A 58 13.49 6.57 4.03
C VAL A 58 14.62 6.75 5.04
N ARG A 59 14.31 6.76 6.36
CA ARG A 59 15.33 6.94 7.41
C ARG A 59 16.48 5.93 7.31
N ARG A 60 16.19 4.67 6.99
CA ARG A 60 17.21 3.62 6.82
C ARG A 60 18.13 3.79 5.60
N ARG A 61 17.79 4.70 4.68
CA ARG A 61 18.53 4.95 3.43
C ARG A 61 19.20 6.32 3.39
N ALA A 62 18.78 7.22 4.28
CA ALA A 62 19.26 8.60 4.34
C ALA A 62 20.45 8.80 5.29
N GLY A 63 20.84 7.75 6.03
CA GLY A 63 22.12 7.68 6.77
C GLY A 63 23.15 6.87 6.01
#